data_AF-A0A935GDZ0-F1
#
_entry.id   AF-A0A935GDZ0-F1
#
_cell.length_a   1.000
_cell.length_b   1.000
_cell.length_c   1.000
_cell.angle_alpha   90.00
_cell.angle_beta   90.00
_cell.angle_gamma   90.00
#
_symmetry.space_group_name_H-M   'P 1'
#
loop_
_entity.id
_entity.type
_entity.pdbx_description
1 polymer ?
#
loop_
_entity_poly.entity_id
_entity_poly.type
_entity_poly.pdbx_seq_one_letter_code
_entity_poly.pdbx_strand_id
1 'polypeptide(L)'
;MIENGYKIKAQNVDEWLDCGNKNATLIAHKRILERYPDESKVNESVKCKNAIIVPPCYIEEDVILENSIVGPFVSIGKDCIISHSIITNSIIQNNVKLSNVNIDNSMIGKYVDYNDSYDELNIGDYSEMNK
;
A
#
# COMPACT_ATOMS: atom_id res chain seq x y z
N MET A 1 -35.64 -2.01 19.86
CA MET A 1 -35.67 -2.70 18.55
C MET A 1 -36.41 -4.03 18.63
N ILE A 2 -35.93 -5.00 19.42
CA ILE A 2 -36.64 -6.29 19.61
C ILE A 2 -38.01 -6.08 20.28
N GLU A 3 -38.06 -5.28 21.35
CA GLU A 3 -39.31 -4.96 22.06
C GLU A 3 -40.34 -4.18 21.21
N ASN A 4 -39.87 -3.53 20.12
CA ASN A 4 -40.74 -2.82 19.18
C ASN A 4 -41.18 -3.71 18.00
N GLY A 5 -40.98 -5.04 18.07
CA GLY A 5 -41.45 -6.00 17.07
C GLY A 5 -40.57 -6.12 15.81
N TYR A 6 -39.38 -5.52 15.78
CA TYR A 6 -38.47 -5.64 14.65
C TYR A 6 -37.83 -7.04 14.62
N LYS A 7 -37.84 -7.68 13.44
CA LYS A 7 -37.25 -9.01 13.23
C LYS A 7 -35.77 -8.90 12.86
N ILE A 8 -34.91 -9.50 13.68
CA ILE A 8 -33.47 -9.63 13.40
C ILE A 8 -33.26 -10.85 12.50
N LYS A 9 -32.43 -10.70 11.46
CA LYS A 9 -31.98 -11.80 10.61
C LYS A 9 -30.46 -11.81 10.56
N ALA A 10 -29.88 -13.00 10.59
CA ALA A 10 -28.48 -13.22 10.31
C ALA A 10 -28.31 -13.72 8.88
N GLN A 11 -27.20 -13.37 8.26
CA GLN A 11 -26.76 -13.91 6.98
C GLN A 11 -25.32 -14.38 7.13
N ASN A 12 -24.97 -15.47 6.44
CA ASN A 12 -23.59 -15.94 6.42
C ASN A 12 -22.75 -14.99 5.56
N VAL A 13 -21.58 -14.64 6.08
CA VAL A 13 -20.56 -13.83 5.40
C VAL A 13 -19.37 -14.73 5.17
N ASP A 14 -18.97 -14.90 3.90
CA ASP A 14 -17.88 -15.81 3.52
C ASP A 14 -16.51 -15.33 4.04
N GLU A 15 -16.32 -14.01 4.09
CA GLU A 15 -15.14 -13.38 4.64
C GLU A 15 -15.47 -11.97 5.14
N TRP A 16 -15.01 -11.67 6.34
CA TRP A 16 -15.11 -10.34 6.93
C TRP A 16 -13.73 -9.69 6.94
N LEU A 17 -13.54 -8.69 6.08
CA LEU A 17 -12.32 -7.88 6.04
C LEU A 17 -12.54 -6.64 6.90
N ASP A 18 -11.58 -6.35 7.77
CA ASP A 18 -11.59 -5.18 8.66
C ASP A 18 -10.24 -4.45 8.56
N CYS A 19 -10.22 -3.18 8.95
CA CYS A 19 -9.05 -2.30 8.93
C CYS A 19 -8.68 -1.81 10.34
N GLY A 20 -9.04 -2.56 11.39
CA GLY A 20 -8.84 -2.17 12.79
C GLY A 20 -7.38 -2.12 13.27
N ASN A 21 -6.43 -2.68 12.51
CA ASN A 21 -4.99 -2.55 12.75
C ASN A 21 -4.20 -2.73 11.45
N LYS A 22 -2.90 -2.40 11.48
CA LYS A 22 -1.98 -2.47 10.32
C LYS A 22 -2.05 -3.80 9.56
N ASN A 23 -1.91 -4.93 10.25
CA ASN A 23 -1.90 -6.25 9.61
C ASN A 23 -3.28 -6.60 9.02
N ALA A 24 -4.37 -6.29 9.73
CA ALA A 24 -5.72 -6.49 9.22
C ALA A 24 -5.98 -5.67 7.95
N THR A 25 -5.53 -4.41 7.93
CA THR A 25 -5.60 -3.53 6.77
C THR A 25 -4.81 -4.08 5.58
N LEU A 26 -3.59 -4.57 5.78
CA LEU A 26 -2.77 -5.15 4.71
C LEU A 26 -3.37 -6.45 4.16
N ILE A 27 -4.00 -7.27 5.01
CA ILE A 27 -4.75 -8.47 4.57
C ILE A 27 -5.93 -8.06 3.68
N ALA A 28 -6.71 -7.07 4.11
CA ALA A 28 -7.84 -6.56 3.34
C ALA A 28 -7.39 -5.98 1.99
N HIS A 29 -6.30 -5.21 1.99
CA HIS A 29 -5.68 -4.63 0.80
C HIS A 29 -5.21 -5.69 -0.19
N LYS A 30 -4.46 -6.70 0.28
CA LYS A 30 -4.04 -7.84 -0.54
C LYS A 30 -5.24 -8.52 -1.18
N ARG A 31 -6.30 -8.76 -0.40
CA ARG A 31 -7.52 -9.40 -0.88
C ARG A 31 -8.23 -8.58 -1.96
N ILE A 32 -8.22 -7.24 -1.84
CA ILE A 32 -8.77 -6.35 -2.87
C ILE A 32 -7.98 -6.49 -4.17
N LEU A 33 -6.65 -6.38 -4.11
CA LEU A 33 -5.80 -6.48 -5.30
C LEU A 33 -5.91 -7.85 -5.99
N GLU A 34 -6.04 -8.93 -5.23
CA GLU A 34 -6.23 -10.29 -5.77
C GLU A 34 -7.60 -10.49 -6.43
N ARG A 35 -8.66 -9.97 -5.80
CA ARG A 35 -10.05 -10.30 -6.16
C ARG A 35 -10.65 -9.36 -7.21
N TYR A 36 -10.14 -8.14 -7.29
CA TYR A 36 -10.64 -7.10 -8.18
C TYR A 36 -9.51 -6.61 -9.08
N PRO A 37 -9.30 -7.24 -10.26
CA PRO A 37 -8.22 -6.88 -11.18
C PRO A 37 -8.25 -5.40 -11.62
N ASP A 38 -9.44 -4.80 -11.68
CA ASP A 38 -9.61 -3.37 -11.99
C ASP A 38 -8.98 -2.46 -10.93
N GLU A 39 -8.85 -2.95 -9.69
CA GLU A 39 -8.16 -2.26 -8.57
C GLU A 39 -6.65 -2.53 -8.59
N SER A 40 -6.15 -3.42 -9.45
CA SER A 40 -4.72 -3.72 -9.63
C SER A 40 -4.16 -3.03 -10.87
N LYS A 41 -4.27 -1.69 -10.90
CA LYS A 41 -3.90 -0.86 -12.05
C LYS A 41 -2.66 0.00 -11.76
N VAL A 42 -1.74 0.02 -12.72
CA VAL A 42 -0.63 0.98 -12.77
C VAL A 42 -1.02 2.11 -13.72
N ASN A 43 -0.97 3.35 -13.26
CA ASN A 43 -1.27 4.52 -14.09
C ASN A 43 -0.23 4.70 -15.20
N GLU A 44 -0.66 5.22 -16.36
CA GLU A 44 0.21 5.42 -17.53
C GLU A 44 1.29 6.50 -17.33
N SER A 45 1.07 7.43 -16.39
CA SER A 45 2.04 8.49 -16.05
C SER A 45 3.23 8.01 -15.21
N VAL A 46 3.18 6.75 -14.71
CA VAL A 46 4.25 6.19 -13.88
C VAL A 46 5.54 6.07 -14.67
N LYS A 47 6.62 6.66 -14.16
CA LYS A 47 7.94 6.66 -14.80
C LYS A 47 8.81 5.59 -14.16
N CYS A 48 9.21 4.60 -14.95
CA CYS A 48 10.13 3.55 -14.53
C CYS A 48 11.51 3.73 -15.17
N LYS A 49 12.55 3.82 -14.34
CA LYS A 49 13.95 3.88 -14.78
C LYS A 49 14.73 2.76 -14.11
N ASN A 50 15.05 1.71 -14.86
CA ASN A 50 15.64 0.48 -14.31
C ASN A 50 14.83 -0.10 -13.13
N ALA A 51 13.50 -0.02 -13.23
CA ALA A 51 12.60 -0.50 -12.19
C ALA A 51 11.69 -1.61 -12.74
N ILE A 52 11.30 -2.53 -11.85
CA ILE A 52 10.41 -3.65 -12.16
C ILE A 52 9.19 -3.55 -11.25
N ILE A 53 8.00 -3.61 -11.85
CA ILE A 53 6.74 -3.74 -11.12
C ILE A 53 6.30 -5.20 -11.23
N VAL A 54 6.05 -5.85 -10.09
CA VAL A 54 5.60 -7.23 -9.99
C VAL A 54 4.12 -7.23 -9.59
N PRO A 55 3.19 -7.60 -10.49
CA PRO A 55 1.77 -7.59 -10.18
C PRO A 55 1.38 -8.60 -9.07
N PRO A 56 0.25 -8.37 -8.36
CA PRO A 56 -0.65 -7.23 -8.52
C PRO A 56 -0.16 -5.99 -7.74
N CYS A 57 -0.31 -4.81 -8.35
CA CYS A 57 0.00 -3.52 -7.73
C CYS A 57 -1.05 -2.48 -8.15
N TYR A 58 -1.26 -1.48 -7.31
CA TYR A 58 -2.02 -0.27 -7.64
C TYR A 58 -1.13 0.96 -7.51
N ILE A 59 -0.86 1.67 -8.60
CA ILE A 59 0.08 2.79 -8.60
C ILE A 59 -0.59 3.98 -9.27
N GLU A 60 -0.74 5.06 -8.51
CA GLU A 60 -1.40 6.28 -8.96
C GLU A 60 -0.50 7.15 -9.87
N GLU A 61 -0.98 8.35 -10.17
CA GLU A 61 -0.36 9.30 -11.09
C GLU A 61 0.97 9.85 -10.59
N ASP A 62 1.84 10.19 -11.54
CA ASP A 62 3.09 10.94 -11.31
C ASP A 62 4.09 10.27 -10.35
N VAL A 63 4.00 8.95 -10.18
CA VAL A 63 4.97 8.14 -9.44
C VAL A 63 6.24 7.92 -10.26
N ILE A 64 7.40 8.09 -9.61
CA ILE A 64 8.72 7.83 -10.19
C ILE A 64 9.35 6.65 -9.46
N LEU A 65 9.68 5.60 -10.20
CA LEU A 65 10.39 4.41 -9.72
C LEU A 65 11.77 4.34 -10.38
N GLU A 66 12.84 4.40 -9.60
CA GLU A 66 14.21 4.31 -10.09
C GLU A 66 14.99 3.17 -9.42
N ASN A 67 15.67 2.32 -10.19
CA ASN A 67 16.52 1.23 -9.67
C ASN A 67 15.82 0.39 -8.57
N SER A 68 14.53 0.09 -8.75
CA SER A 68 13.69 -0.48 -7.69
C SER A 68 12.84 -1.66 -8.16
N ILE A 69 12.47 -2.55 -7.23
CA ILE A 69 11.51 -3.63 -7.44
C ILE A 69 10.29 -3.35 -6.56
N VAL A 70 9.11 -3.23 -7.16
CA VAL A 70 7.86 -2.91 -6.47
C VAL A 70 6.83 -3.99 -6.73
N GLY A 71 6.37 -4.64 -5.67
CA GLY A 71 5.35 -5.68 -5.70
C GLY A 71 5.89 -7.08 -5.44
N PRO A 72 4.99 -8.07 -5.24
CA PRO A 72 3.54 -7.96 -5.35
C PRO A 72 2.86 -7.31 -4.14
N PHE A 73 1.58 -6.98 -4.31
CA PHE A 73 0.67 -6.44 -3.30
C PHE A 73 1.12 -5.07 -2.78
N VAL A 74 1.51 -4.18 -3.68
CA VAL A 74 1.92 -2.82 -3.32
C VAL A 74 0.95 -1.81 -3.88
N SER A 75 0.53 -0.87 -3.04
CA SER A 75 -0.13 0.36 -3.47
C SER A 75 0.77 1.57 -3.26
N ILE A 76 0.84 2.45 -4.27
CA ILE A 76 1.58 3.71 -4.20
C ILE A 76 0.67 4.86 -4.63
N GLY A 77 0.52 5.84 -3.75
CA GLY A 77 -0.25 7.06 -3.99
C GLY A 77 0.47 8.06 -4.90
N LYS A 78 -0.23 9.15 -5.26
CA LYS A 78 0.28 10.17 -6.19
C LYS A 78 1.58 10.83 -5.76
N ASP A 79 2.35 11.31 -6.73
CA ASP A 79 3.53 12.16 -6.53
C ASP A 79 4.64 11.53 -5.67
N CYS A 80 4.75 10.21 -5.68
CA CYS A 80 5.79 9.49 -4.93
C CYS A 80 7.08 9.31 -5.73
N ILE A 81 8.22 9.33 -5.05
CA ILE A 81 9.53 9.04 -5.62
C ILE A 81 10.15 7.90 -4.83
N ILE A 82 10.39 6.77 -5.49
CA ILE A 82 10.98 5.57 -4.89
C ILE A 82 12.25 5.23 -5.64
N SER A 83 13.37 5.14 -4.94
CA SER A 83 14.67 4.86 -5.56
C SER A 83 15.51 3.85 -4.79
N HIS A 84 16.20 2.97 -5.51
CA HIS A 84 17.09 1.96 -4.91
C HIS A 84 16.40 1.08 -3.86
N SER A 85 15.15 0.69 -4.11
CA SER A 85 14.30 0.03 -3.10
C SER A 85 13.70 -1.28 -3.58
N ILE A 86 13.39 -2.17 -2.63
CA ILE A 86 12.61 -3.39 -2.83
C ILE A 86 11.41 -3.30 -1.89
N ILE A 87 10.19 -3.38 -2.44
CA ILE A 87 8.96 -3.12 -1.68
C ILE A 87 7.94 -4.20 -2.01
N THR A 88 7.39 -4.85 -0.98
CA THR A 88 6.38 -5.91 -1.10
C THR A 88 5.28 -5.72 -0.05
N ASN A 89 4.05 -6.19 -0.33
CA ASN A 89 2.94 -6.23 0.65
C ASN A 89 2.80 -4.94 1.49
N SER A 90 2.72 -3.80 0.80
CA SER A 90 2.85 -2.49 1.46
C SER A 90 1.91 -1.44 0.86
N ILE A 91 1.50 -0.49 1.70
CA ILE A 91 0.70 0.67 1.29
C ILE A 91 1.54 1.93 1.50
N ILE A 92 1.77 2.67 0.42
CA ILE A 92 2.51 3.93 0.41
C ILE A 92 1.54 5.03 -0.02
N GLN A 93 1.31 6.00 0.85
CA GLN A 93 0.41 7.13 0.60
C GLN A 93 1.09 8.22 -0.24
N ASN A 94 0.34 9.27 -0.57
CA ASN A 94 0.77 10.32 -1.51
C ASN A 94 1.98 11.12 -1.01
N ASN A 95 2.74 11.69 -1.96
CA ASN A 95 3.85 12.62 -1.72
C ASN A 95 4.98 12.02 -0.87
N VAL A 96 5.25 10.72 -1.01
CA VAL A 96 6.29 10.03 -0.25
C VAL A 96 7.59 9.94 -1.05
N LYS A 97 8.71 10.13 -0.38
CA LYS A 97 10.06 9.88 -0.90
C LYS A 97 10.70 8.75 -0.12
N LEU A 98 10.94 7.63 -0.79
CA LEU A 98 11.67 6.49 -0.25
C LEU A 98 12.97 6.28 -1.02
N SER A 99 14.08 6.12 -0.30
CA SER A 99 15.35 5.74 -0.91
C SER A 99 16.09 4.69 -0.09
N ASN A 100 16.72 3.74 -0.76
CA ASN A 100 17.50 2.67 -0.12
C ASN A 100 16.69 1.82 0.88
N VAL A 101 15.44 1.49 0.54
CA VAL A 101 14.50 0.81 1.44
C VAL A 101 14.26 -0.63 0.98
N ASN A 102 14.32 -1.60 1.89
CA ASN A 102 13.90 -2.99 1.63
C ASN A 102 12.78 -3.40 2.61
N ILE A 103 11.52 -3.15 2.26
CA ILE A 103 10.37 -3.32 3.16
C ILE A 103 9.35 -4.36 2.68
N ASP A 104 8.81 -5.11 3.64
CA ASP A 104 7.63 -5.97 3.54
C ASP A 104 6.60 -5.56 4.60
N ASN A 105 5.33 -5.89 4.39
CA ASN A 105 4.27 -5.75 5.40
C ASN A 105 4.16 -4.34 6.04
N SER A 106 4.32 -3.29 5.22
CA SER A 106 4.58 -1.92 5.69
C SER A 106 3.49 -0.92 5.31
N MET A 107 3.36 0.15 6.11
CA MET A 107 2.42 1.24 5.85
C MET A 107 3.14 2.59 6.00
N ILE A 108 3.18 3.36 4.92
CA ILE A 108 3.84 4.66 4.88
C ILE A 108 2.79 5.75 4.67
N GLY A 109 2.68 6.65 5.63
CA GLY A 109 1.81 7.83 5.60
C GLY A 109 2.21 8.87 4.56
N LYS A 110 1.42 9.92 4.43
CA LYS A 110 1.63 11.00 3.44
C LYS A 110 2.84 11.86 3.81
N TYR A 111 3.50 12.45 2.80
CA TYR A 111 4.59 13.41 3.02
C TYR A 111 5.75 12.86 3.87
N VAL A 112 6.03 11.56 3.75
CA VAL A 112 7.17 10.93 4.41
C VAL A 112 8.41 11.06 3.54
N ASP A 113 9.53 11.46 4.14
CA ASP A 113 10.86 11.40 3.52
C ASP A 113 11.75 10.44 4.33
N TYR A 114 12.20 9.37 3.69
CA TYR A 114 12.87 8.26 4.34
C TYR A 114 14.00 7.67 3.50
N ASN A 115 15.18 7.54 4.12
CA ASN A 115 16.40 7.07 3.47
C ASN A 115 17.19 6.10 4.36
N ASP A 116 16.61 4.93 4.62
CA ASP A 116 17.28 3.82 5.31
C ASP A 116 16.59 2.48 5.01
N SER A 117 17.18 1.36 5.42
CA SER A 117 16.59 0.03 5.21
C SER A 117 16.25 -0.67 6.52
N TYR A 118 15.01 -1.15 6.62
CA TYR A 118 14.49 -2.04 7.67
C TYR A 118 13.52 -3.02 7.01
N ASP A 119 13.39 -4.24 7.56
CA ASP A 119 12.51 -5.26 6.99
C ASP A 119 11.01 -4.88 7.03
N GLU A 120 10.60 -4.11 8.04
CA GLU A 120 9.22 -3.63 8.21
C GLU A 120 9.23 -2.18 8.72
N LEU A 121 8.38 -1.33 8.15
CA LEU A 121 8.32 0.09 8.45
C LEU A 121 6.87 0.59 8.51
N ASN A 122 6.48 1.19 9.63
CA ASN A 122 5.18 1.82 9.79
C ASN A 122 5.36 3.27 10.25
N ILE A 123 5.18 4.22 9.33
CA ILE A 123 5.44 5.63 9.54
C ILE A 123 4.17 6.43 9.31
N GLY A 124 3.85 7.34 10.24
CA GLY A 124 2.72 8.25 10.12
C GLY A 124 2.99 9.44 9.20
N ASP A 125 1.93 10.17 8.84
CA ASP A 125 2.03 11.33 7.96
C ASP A 125 3.01 12.40 8.48
N TYR A 126 3.63 13.14 7.55
CA TYR A 126 4.56 14.26 7.83
C TYR A 126 5.76 13.90 8.71
N SER A 127 6.28 12.69 8.51
CA SER A 127 7.46 12.22 9.22
C SER A 127 8.71 12.37 8.34
N GLU A 128 9.78 12.85 8.95
CA GLU A 128 11.11 12.92 8.35
C GLU A 128 12.08 12.19 9.28
N MET A 129 12.84 11.24 8.74
CA MET A 129 13.89 10.56 9.50
C MET A 129 15.24 10.87 8.89
N ASN A 130 15.95 11.77 9.56
CA ASN A 130 17.31 12.17 9.23
C ASN A 130 18.31 11.39 10.08
N LYS A 131 19.41 10.95 9.46
CA LYS A 131 20.59 10.40 10.17
C LYS A 131 21.45 11.51 10.74
#